data_AF-A0A147IN94-F1
#
_entry.id   AF-A0A147IN94-F1
#
_cell.length_a   1.000
_cell.length_b   1.000
_cell.length_c   1.000
_cell.angle_alpha   90.00
_cell.angle_beta   90.00
_cell.angle_gamma   90.00
#
_symmetry.space_group_name_H-M   'P 1'
#
loop_
_entity.id
_entity.type
_entity.pdbx_description
1 polymer ?
#
loop_
_entity_poly.entity_id
_entity_poly.type
_entity_poly.pdbx_seq_one_letter_code
_entity_poly.pdbx_strand_id
1 'polypeptide(L)'
;MKLDVIATLRDAWALFRRDGGLLVRLAAPFLFWPSLALGLLVPMPPQPEEGVGEGGQRAMAWIDSVGEWATHYGGWYFAAYAIGMIGTAAVLSLELGGGRQSVGEALGRALTMAPRFLLAMVLVAVPVGAGTLLWILPGIYIAGRLMLVGPVLFAERRMAALAAMGRSVMLTRGAGLSMAALASCTYLGGIVAARPFVALIEMVQGDGGMGSGNPVAIALLQAGAATVAMAAGLAQALISIAAYRRLVRA
;
A
#
# COMPACT_ATOMS: atom_id res chain seq x y z
N MET A 1 10.77 11.93 -22.57
CA MET A 1 11.77 12.23 -21.52
C MET A 1 11.88 11.05 -20.58
N LYS A 2 13.09 10.64 -20.18
CA LYS A 2 13.27 9.62 -19.13
C LYS A 2 13.09 10.32 -17.78
N LEU A 3 12.12 9.89 -16.97
CA LEU A 3 11.99 10.36 -15.59
C LEU A 3 13.23 9.90 -14.81
N ASP A 4 13.91 10.84 -14.17
CA ASP A 4 15.02 10.55 -13.26
C ASP A 4 14.48 9.99 -11.94
N VAL A 5 14.70 8.69 -11.73
CA VAL A 5 14.25 7.94 -10.55
C VAL A 5 14.90 8.48 -9.29
N ILE A 6 16.22 8.73 -9.29
CA ILE A 6 16.97 9.18 -8.12
C ILE A 6 16.51 10.58 -7.72
N ALA A 7 16.35 11.47 -8.70
CA ALA A 7 15.87 12.81 -8.43
C ALA A 7 14.42 12.81 -7.93
N THR A 8 13.59 11.85 -8.34
CA THR A 8 12.22 11.69 -7.84
C THR A 8 12.21 11.19 -6.39
N LEU A 9 13.05 10.20 -6.05
CA LEU A 9 13.20 9.72 -4.68
C LEU A 9 13.75 10.81 -3.74
N ARG A 10 14.69 11.63 -4.21
CA ARG A 10 15.22 12.77 -3.45
C ARG A 10 14.13 13.79 -3.14
N ASP A 11 13.25 14.09 -4.09
CA ASP A 11 12.12 15.00 -3.87
C ASP A 11 11.14 14.42 -2.86
N ALA A 12 10.80 13.13 -2.97
CA ALA A 12 9.94 12.45 -2.00
C ALA A 12 10.55 12.48 -0.58
N TRP A 13 11.85 12.26 -0.47
CA TRP A 13 12.59 12.38 0.79
C TRP A 13 12.61 13.80 1.34
N ALA A 14 12.73 14.81 0.47
CA ALA A 14 12.66 16.21 0.88
C ALA A 14 11.28 16.57 1.45
N LEU A 15 10.19 16.03 0.88
CA LEU A 15 8.84 16.19 1.43
C LEU A 15 8.74 15.56 2.82
N PHE A 16 9.24 14.33 2.97
CA PHE A 16 9.27 13.67 4.27
C PHE A 16 10.10 14.44 5.31
N ARG A 17 11.27 14.98 4.94
CA ARG A 17 12.06 15.78 5.89
C ARG A 17 11.41 17.11 6.26
N ARG A 18 10.63 17.70 5.36
CA ARG A 18 9.91 18.95 5.62
C ARG A 18 8.75 18.74 6.60
N ASP A 19 7.90 17.75 6.34
CA ASP A 19 6.63 17.57 7.05
C ASP A 19 6.53 16.25 7.83
N GLY A 20 7.63 15.52 8.00
CA GLY A 20 7.63 14.14 8.50
C GLY A 20 6.96 13.97 9.85
N GLY A 21 7.17 14.90 10.78
CA GLY A 21 6.49 14.88 12.08
C GLY A 21 4.97 14.96 11.95
N LEU A 22 4.47 15.77 11.02
CA LEU A 22 3.05 15.90 10.72
C LEU A 22 2.51 14.68 9.97
N LEU A 23 3.23 14.23 8.94
CA LEU A 23 2.87 13.09 8.11
C LEU A 23 2.80 11.79 8.91
N VAL A 24 3.73 11.55 9.84
CA VAL A 24 3.71 10.37 10.73
C VAL A 24 2.50 10.43 11.67
N ARG A 25 2.23 11.59 12.28
CA ARG A 25 1.05 11.75 13.16
C ARG A 25 -0.26 11.58 12.41
N LEU A 26 -0.32 12.05 11.17
CA LEU A 26 -1.48 11.84 10.29
C LEU A 26 -1.58 10.38 9.86
N ALA A 27 -0.49 9.73 9.47
CA ALA A 27 -0.48 8.37 8.95
C ALA A 27 -0.73 7.30 10.03
N ALA A 28 -0.27 7.51 11.27
CA ALA A 28 -0.38 6.52 12.35
C ALA A 28 -1.81 5.98 12.57
N PRO A 29 -2.85 6.81 12.72
CA PRO A 29 -4.22 6.29 12.90
C PRO A 29 -4.80 5.55 11.71
N PHE A 30 -4.29 5.77 10.50
CA PHE A 30 -4.87 5.18 9.29
C PHE A 30 -4.05 4.03 8.71
N LEU A 31 -2.73 4.03 8.90
CA LEU A 31 -1.82 3.03 8.32
C LEU A 31 -1.22 2.12 9.38
N PHE A 32 -0.82 2.67 10.53
CA PHE A 32 -0.20 1.88 11.60
C PHE A 32 -1.25 1.12 12.42
N TRP A 33 -2.23 1.82 13.00
CA TRP A 33 -3.20 1.20 13.91
C TRP A 33 -4.03 0.09 13.25
N PRO A 34 -4.56 0.25 12.02
CA PRO A 34 -5.29 -0.83 11.37
C PRO A 34 -4.40 -2.03 11.04
N SER A 35 -3.15 -1.80 10.62
CA SER A 35 -2.19 -2.88 10.35
C SER A 35 -1.83 -3.64 11.63
N LEU A 36 -1.63 -2.93 12.74
CA LEU A 36 -1.35 -3.54 14.04
C LEU A 36 -2.56 -4.31 14.57
N ALA A 37 -3.76 -3.74 14.47
CA ALA A 37 -5.00 -4.40 14.89
C ALA A 37 -5.21 -5.70 14.11
N LEU A 38 -4.99 -5.71 12.79
CA LEU A 38 -5.01 -6.95 12.01
C LEU A 38 -3.99 -7.97 12.52
N GLY A 39 -2.74 -7.56 12.72
CA GLY A 39 -1.69 -8.46 13.20
C GLY A 39 -1.93 -9.05 14.60
N LEU A 40 -2.72 -8.38 15.44
CA LEU A 40 -3.04 -8.84 16.79
C LEU A 40 -4.35 -9.63 16.88
N LEU A 41 -5.36 -9.25 16.10
CA LEU A 41 -6.73 -9.73 16.26
C LEU A 41 -7.16 -10.73 15.19
N VAL A 42 -6.45 -10.77 14.06
CA VAL A 42 -6.83 -11.60 12.92
C VAL A 42 -5.77 -12.68 12.71
N PRO A 43 -6.14 -13.97 12.75
CA PRO A 43 -5.20 -15.05 12.48
C PRO A 43 -4.72 -14.98 11.04
N MET A 44 -3.46 -15.36 10.84
CA MET A 44 -2.85 -15.42 9.51
C MET A 44 -3.66 -16.34 8.59
N PRO A 45 -3.85 -15.98 7.31
CA PRO A 45 -4.52 -16.86 6.37
C PRO A 45 -3.78 -18.20 6.23
N PRO A 46 -4.52 -19.31 6.04
CA PRO A 46 -3.92 -20.62 5.90
C PRO A 46 -2.95 -20.65 4.72
N GLN A 47 -1.73 -21.09 4.98
CA GLN A 47 -0.70 -21.26 3.95
C GLN A 47 -0.92 -22.59 3.22
N PRO A 48 -0.59 -22.67 1.93
CA PRO A 48 -0.61 -23.94 1.22
C PRO A 48 0.42 -24.89 1.84
N GLU A 49 0.03 -26.13 2.13
CA GLU A 49 0.96 -27.15 2.62
C GLU A 49 1.96 -27.56 1.53
N GLU A 50 3.25 -27.43 1.80
CA GLU A 50 4.31 -27.87 0.90
C GLU A 50 4.55 -29.39 1.05
N GLY A 51 4.28 -30.19 0.00
CA GLY A 51 4.52 -31.64 0.03
C GLY A 51 4.34 -32.36 -1.32
N VAL A 52 5.03 -33.49 -1.52
CA VAL A 52 4.99 -34.29 -2.76
C VAL A 52 3.72 -35.18 -2.79
N GLY A 53 2.90 -35.09 -3.83
CA GLY A 53 1.69 -35.91 -4.09
C GLY A 53 0.44 -35.10 -4.48
N GLU A 54 -0.69 -35.78 -4.71
CA GLU A 54 -1.94 -35.32 -5.39
C GLU A 54 -2.33 -33.83 -5.21
N GLY A 55 -1.73 -32.96 -6.04
CA GLY A 55 -1.87 -31.51 -5.92
C GLY A 55 -3.29 -30.97 -6.14
N GLY A 56 -4.15 -31.70 -6.86
CA GLY A 56 -5.52 -31.25 -7.17
C GLY A 56 -6.47 -31.23 -5.98
N GLN A 57 -6.54 -32.31 -5.19
CA GLN A 57 -7.41 -32.38 -4.02
C GLN A 57 -6.92 -31.48 -2.89
N ARG A 58 -5.59 -31.38 -2.69
CA ARG A 58 -5.00 -30.45 -1.71
C ARG A 58 -5.23 -28.99 -2.08
N ALA A 59 -5.13 -28.65 -3.36
CA ALA A 59 -5.42 -27.29 -3.81
C ALA A 59 -6.88 -26.92 -3.53
N MET A 60 -7.83 -27.83 -3.76
CA MET A 60 -9.24 -27.58 -3.44
C MET A 60 -9.48 -27.44 -1.94
N ALA A 61 -8.89 -28.31 -1.12
CA ALA A 61 -9.00 -28.20 0.35
C ALA A 61 -8.38 -26.90 0.89
N TRP A 62 -7.28 -26.43 0.30
CA TRP A 62 -6.69 -25.14 0.64
C TRP A 62 -7.58 -23.97 0.19
N ILE A 63 -8.18 -24.03 -1.01
CA ILE A 63 -9.12 -23.01 -1.48
C ILE A 63 -10.33 -22.92 -0.54
N ASP A 64 -10.87 -24.05 -0.10
CA ASP A 64 -12.00 -24.09 0.82
C ASP A 64 -11.64 -23.50 2.19
N SER A 65 -10.46 -23.83 2.74
CA SER A 65 -10.00 -23.28 4.03
C SER A 65 -9.71 -21.77 3.95
N VAL A 66 -9.14 -21.30 2.84
CA VAL A 66 -8.99 -19.86 2.57
C VAL A 66 -10.35 -19.19 2.43
N GLY A 67 -11.33 -19.83 1.79
CA GLY A 67 -12.70 -19.33 1.64
C GLY A 67 -13.43 -19.17 2.97
N GLU A 68 -13.29 -20.14 3.87
CA GLU A 68 -13.84 -20.09 5.23
C GLU A 68 -13.18 -18.96 6.04
N TRP A 69 -11.85 -18.88 6.01
CA TRP A 69 -11.10 -17.81 6.65
C TRP A 69 -11.51 -16.44 6.11
N ALA A 70 -11.66 -16.29 4.80
CA ALA A 70 -12.05 -15.04 4.16
C ALA A 70 -13.48 -14.61 4.54
N THR A 71 -14.38 -15.57 4.74
CA THR A 71 -15.75 -15.29 5.19
C THR A 71 -15.76 -14.75 6.63
N HIS A 72 -14.89 -15.27 7.49
CA HIS A 72 -14.83 -14.87 8.90
C HIS A 72 -14.02 -13.58 9.12
N TYR A 73 -12.91 -13.40 8.40
CA TYR A 73 -11.94 -12.33 8.66
C TYR A 73 -11.77 -11.32 7.52
N GLY A 74 -12.24 -11.62 6.30
CA GLY A 74 -12.03 -10.78 5.12
C GLY A 74 -12.62 -9.37 5.25
N GLY A 75 -13.73 -9.23 5.98
CA GLY A 75 -14.32 -7.92 6.29
C GLY A 75 -13.36 -6.99 7.05
N TRP A 76 -12.55 -7.53 7.96
CA TRP A 76 -11.56 -6.75 8.72
C TRP A 76 -10.41 -6.26 7.83
N TYR A 77 -9.93 -7.11 6.91
CA TYR A 77 -8.94 -6.69 5.91
C TYR A 77 -9.48 -5.60 5.00
N PHE A 78 -10.73 -5.72 4.55
CA PHE A 78 -11.37 -4.70 3.75
C PHE A 78 -11.52 -3.38 4.51
N ALA A 79 -11.94 -3.42 5.78
CA ALA A 79 -12.06 -2.24 6.63
C ALA A 79 -10.70 -1.57 6.86
N ALA A 80 -9.67 -2.34 7.21
CA ALA A 80 -8.31 -1.82 7.41
C ALA A 80 -7.75 -1.20 6.12
N TYR A 81 -7.97 -1.84 4.97
CA TYR A 81 -7.60 -1.30 3.67
C TYR A 81 -8.32 0.02 3.38
N ALA A 82 -9.64 0.08 3.57
CA ALA A 82 -10.43 1.29 3.36
C ALA A 82 -9.97 2.45 4.25
N ILE A 83 -9.68 2.18 5.53
CA ILE A 83 -9.12 3.16 6.47
C ILE A 83 -7.74 3.64 5.99
N GLY A 84 -6.86 2.73 5.55
CA GLY A 84 -5.55 3.08 5.00
C GLY A 84 -5.62 3.93 3.74
N MET A 85 -6.62 3.69 2.89
CA MET A 85 -6.88 4.52 1.72
C MET A 85 -7.33 5.94 2.10
N ILE A 86 -8.12 6.11 3.17
CA ILE A 86 -8.47 7.44 3.69
C ILE A 86 -7.23 8.16 4.20
N GLY A 87 -6.33 7.48 4.92
CA GLY A 87 -5.05 8.05 5.35
C GLY A 87 -4.19 8.51 4.19
N THR A 88 -4.06 7.65 3.16
CA THR A 88 -3.33 7.98 1.94
C THR A 88 -3.95 9.18 1.21
N ALA A 89 -5.27 9.24 1.12
CA ALA A 89 -6.01 10.36 0.56
C ALA A 89 -5.77 11.67 1.34
N ALA A 90 -5.69 11.61 2.68
CA ALA A 90 -5.38 12.77 3.50
C ALA A 90 -3.96 13.29 3.25
N VAL A 91 -2.97 12.40 3.12
CA VAL A 91 -1.60 12.76 2.74
C VAL A 91 -1.56 13.41 1.36
N LEU A 92 -2.23 12.81 0.37
CA LEU A 92 -2.33 13.37 -0.98
C LEU A 92 -3.00 14.75 -0.98
N SER A 93 -4.10 14.91 -0.22
CA SER A 93 -4.80 16.19 -0.12
C SER A 93 -3.93 17.27 0.52
N LEU A 94 -3.24 16.95 1.62
CA LEU A 94 -2.39 17.88 2.34
C LEU A 94 -1.23 18.37 1.46
N GLU A 95 -0.52 17.45 0.82
CA GLU A 95 0.65 17.77 0.01
C GLU A 95 0.31 18.44 -1.33
N LEU A 96 -0.82 18.09 -1.94
CA LEU A 96 -1.24 18.67 -3.23
C LEU A 96 -2.11 19.91 -3.05
N GLY A 97 -2.61 20.18 -1.84
CA GLY A 97 -3.49 21.29 -1.49
C GLY A 97 -2.83 22.67 -1.43
N GLY A 98 -1.51 22.75 -1.59
CA GLY A 98 -0.78 24.01 -1.72
C GLY A 98 -0.65 24.81 -0.42
N GLY A 99 0.15 24.32 0.53
CA GLY A 99 0.77 25.06 1.65
C GLY A 99 -0.14 25.78 2.66
N ARG A 100 -1.45 25.92 2.39
CA ARG A 100 -2.40 26.70 3.18
C ARG A 100 -3.47 25.85 3.84
N GLN A 101 -3.45 24.53 3.64
CA GLN A 101 -4.47 23.63 4.17
C GLN A 101 -4.09 23.12 5.56
N SER A 102 -5.05 23.19 6.49
CA SER A 102 -4.90 22.53 7.78
C SER A 102 -5.09 21.01 7.66
N VAL A 103 -4.64 20.25 8.66
CA VAL A 103 -4.85 18.78 8.70
C VAL A 103 -6.33 18.42 8.68
N GLY A 104 -7.17 19.20 9.39
CA GLY A 104 -8.61 18.98 9.42
C GLY A 104 -9.27 19.19 8.05
N GLU A 105 -8.84 20.21 7.30
CA GLU A 105 -9.31 20.45 5.93
C GLU A 105 -8.88 19.34 4.97
N ALA A 106 -7.63 18.90 5.07
CA ALA A 106 -7.11 17.80 4.27
C ALA A 106 -7.87 16.50 4.54
N LEU A 107 -8.17 16.21 5.81
CA LEU A 107 -8.94 15.04 6.21
C LEU A 107 -10.40 15.14 5.76
N GLY A 108 -11.05 16.29 5.94
CA GLY A 108 -12.41 16.53 5.47
C GLY A 108 -12.54 16.35 3.96
N ARG A 109 -11.55 16.84 3.20
CA ARG A 109 -11.45 16.62 1.76
C ARG A 109 -11.23 15.14 1.43
N ALA A 110 -10.34 14.46 2.15
CA ALA A 110 -10.09 13.03 1.96
C ALA A 110 -11.37 12.20 2.18
N LEU A 111 -12.13 12.47 3.25
CA LEU A 111 -13.39 11.79 3.54
C LEU A 111 -14.45 12.06 2.47
N THR A 112 -14.56 13.32 2.01
CA THR A 112 -15.50 13.68 0.94
C THR A 112 -15.14 12.99 -0.39
N MET A 113 -13.84 12.79 -0.63
CA MET A 113 -13.35 12.10 -1.83
C MET A 113 -13.23 10.59 -1.67
N ALA A 114 -13.41 10.04 -0.45
CA ALA A 114 -13.13 8.65 -0.14
C ALA A 114 -13.90 7.66 -1.01
N PRO A 115 -15.23 7.80 -1.26
CA PRO A 115 -15.94 6.83 -2.10
C PRO A 115 -15.36 6.74 -3.51
N ARG A 116 -14.99 7.89 -4.07
CA ARG A 116 -14.40 7.97 -5.41
C ARG A 116 -12.98 7.44 -5.44
N PHE A 117 -12.19 7.76 -4.42
CA PHE A 117 -10.81 7.31 -4.31
C PHE A 117 -10.77 5.78 -4.12
N LEU A 118 -11.61 5.22 -3.25
CA LEU A 118 -11.78 3.78 -3.09
C LEU A 118 -12.16 3.11 -4.40
N LEU A 119 -13.17 3.65 -5.12
CA LEU A 119 -13.54 3.13 -6.44
C LEU A 119 -12.37 3.15 -7.43
N ALA A 120 -11.61 4.25 -7.47
CA ALA A 120 -10.43 4.33 -8.34
C ALA A 120 -9.38 3.30 -7.97
N MET A 121 -9.20 3.02 -6.68
CA MET A 121 -8.19 2.09 -6.19
C MET A 121 -8.60 0.63 -6.42
N VAL A 122 -9.89 0.31 -6.33
CA VAL A 122 -10.44 -0.97 -6.78
C VAL A 122 -10.22 -1.15 -8.29
N LEU A 123 -10.51 -0.13 -9.09
CA LEU A 123 -10.29 -0.18 -10.54
C LEU A 123 -8.82 -0.28 -10.93
N VAL A 124 -7.90 0.22 -10.09
CA VAL A 124 -6.45 0.03 -10.25
C VAL A 124 -6.02 -1.37 -9.80
N ALA A 125 -6.61 -1.90 -8.74
CA ALA A 125 -6.27 -3.21 -8.19
C ALA A 125 -6.56 -4.34 -9.18
N VAL A 126 -7.63 -4.26 -9.97
CA VAL A 126 -7.99 -5.29 -10.97
C VAL A 126 -6.87 -5.53 -12.00
N PRO A 127 -6.40 -4.55 -12.78
CA PRO A 127 -5.34 -4.77 -13.76
C PRO A 127 -3.98 -5.02 -13.11
N VAL A 128 -3.68 -4.41 -11.95
CA VAL A 128 -2.43 -4.68 -11.22
C VAL A 128 -2.39 -6.13 -10.72
N GLY A 129 -3.49 -6.60 -10.13
CA GLY A 129 -3.67 -7.96 -9.65
C GLY A 129 -3.61 -8.97 -10.79
N ALA A 130 -4.36 -8.75 -11.87
CA ALA A 130 -4.32 -9.60 -13.07
C ALA A 130 -2.91 -9.64 -13.68
N GLY A 131 -2.23 -8.49 -13.76
CA GLY A 131 -0.84 -8.42 -14.23
C GLY A 131 0.07 -9.26 -13.36
N THR A 132 -0.01 -9.11 -12.04
CA THR A 132 0.84 -9.82 -11.06
C THR A 132 0.58 -11.33 -11.04
N LEU A 133 -0.68 -11.75 -11.15
CA LEU A 133 -1.11 -13.15 -11.19
C LEU A 133 -0.62 -13.88 -12.44
N LEU A 134 -0.66 -13.20 -13.60
CA LEU A 134 -0.06 -13.75 -14.81
C LEU A 134 1.45 -13.82 -14.61
N TRP A 135 2.09 -12.66 -14.46
CA TRP A 135 3.55 -12.52 -14.36
C TRP A 135 3.90 -11.29 -13.51
N ILE A 136 4.81 -11.43 -12.53
CA ILE A 136 5.16 -10.35 -11.58
C ILE A 136 5.58 -9.05 -12.30
N LEU A 137 6.37 -9.15 -13.38
CA LEU A 137 6.90 -8.01 -14.13
C LEU A 137 5.80 -7.14 -14.78
N PRO A 138 4.83 -7.69 -15.55
CA PRO A 138 3.65 -6.97 -16.01
C PRO A 138 2.86 -6.29 -14.88
N GLY A 139 2.67 -6.97 -13.75
CA GLY A 139 2.00 -6.40 -12.58
C GLY A 139 2.67 -5.12 -12.07
N ILE A 140 3.99 -5.18 -11.87
CA ILE A 140 4.80 -4.03 -11.43
C ILE A 140 4.78 -2.90 -12.47
N TYR A 141 4.85 -3.25 -13.76
CA TYR A 141 4.78 -2.25 -14.82
C TYR A 141 3.44 -1.50 -14.80
N ILE A 142 2.32 -2.23 -14.70
CA ILE A 142 0.98 -1.64 -14.61
C ILE A 142 0.84 -0.81 -13.33
N ALA A 143 1.34 -1.29 -12.19
CA ALA A 143 1.35 -0.55 -10.93
C ALA A 143 2.06 0.80 -11.07
N GLY A 144 3.23 0.83 -11.71
CA GLY A 144 3.93 2.07 -12.03
C GLY A 144 3.11 3.02 -12.92
N ARG A 145 2.45 2.49 -13.95
CA ARG A 145 1.61 3.28 -14.88
C ARG A 145 0.38 3.89 -14.21
N LEU A 146 -0.14 3.25 -13.16
CA LEU A 146 -1.32 3.68 -12.42
C LEU A 146 -0.98 4.38 -11.09
N MET A 147 0.31 4.52 -10.76
CA MET A 147 0.78 5.14 -9.52
C MET A 147 0.31 6.60 -9.36
N LEU A 148 0.03 7.32 -10.46
CA LEU A 148 -0.37 8.72 -10.42
C LEU A 148 -1.89 8.93 -10.28
N VAL A 149 -2.70 7.86 -10.24
CA VAL A 149 -4.17 7.98 -10.14
C VAL A 149 -4.59 8.79 -8.92
N GLY A 150 -3.97 8.54 -7.76
CA GLY A 150 -4.20 9.31 -6.54
C GLY A 150 -3.85 10.80 -6.71
N PRO A 151 -2.59 11.13 -7.03
CA PRO A 151 -2.19 12.52 -7.26
C PRO A 151 -3.07 13.25 -8.29
N VAL A 152 -3.42 12.62 -9.41
CA VAL A 152 -4.29 13.20 -10.43
C VAL A 152 -5.67 13.55 -9.87
N LEU A 153 -6.29 12.64 -9.09
CA LEU A 153 -7.60 12.89 -8.49
C LEU A 153 -7.59 14.07 -7.51
N PHE A 154 -6.50 14.24 -6.75
CA PHE A 154 -6.40 15.27 -5.72
C PHE A 154 -5.84 16.61 -6.22
N ALA A 155 -5.03 16.61 -7.28
CA ALA A 155 -4.40 17.82 -7.81
C ALA A 155 -5.12 18.43 -9.01
N GLU A 156 -5.76 17.61 -9.86
CA GLU A 156 -6.44 18.11 -11.06
C GLU A 156 -7.94 18.40 -10.79
N ARG A 157 -8.62 19.03 -11.76
CA ARG A 157 -10.06 19.30 -11.67
C ARG A 157 -10.85 17.99 -11.47
N ARG A 158 -12.02 18.10 -10.83
CA ARG A 158 -12.90 16.97 -10.49
C ARG A 158 -13.16 16.07 -11.72
N MET A 159 -12.56 14.88 -11.76
CA MET A 159 -12.67 13.92 -12.90
C MET A 159 -12.95 12.49 -12.45
N ALA A 160 -13.71 11.72 -13.24
CA ALA A 160 -14.10 10.34 -12.91
C ALA A 160 -12.90 9.42 -12.65
N ALA A 161 -13.11 8.34 -11.89
CA ALA A 161 -12.04 7.39 -11.55
C ALA A 161 -11.34 6.81 -12.80
N LEU A 162 -12.13 6.39 -13.81
CA LEU A 162 -11.59 5.92 -15.09
C LEU A 162 -10.82 7.00 -15.86
N ALA A 163 -11.30 8.25 -15.81
CA ALA A 163 -10.59 9.36 -16.43
C ALA A 163 -9.23 9.61 -15.76
N ALA A 164 -9.14 9.46 -14.44
CA ALA A 164 -7.88 9.56 -13.70
C ALA A 164 -6.89 8.44 -14.07
N MET A 165 -7.37 7.21 -14.31
CA MET A 165 -6.53 6.13 -14.82
C MET A 165 -5.98 6.44 -16.20
N GLY A 166 -6.82 6.89 -17.13
CA GLY A 166 -6.39 7.32 -18.46
C GLY A 166 -5.37 8.45 -18.40
N ARG A 167 -5.58 9.43 -17.52
CA ARG A 167 -4.66 10.54 -17.28
C ARG A 167 -3.32 10.08 -16.69
N SER A 168 -3.32 9.16 -15.72
CA SER A 168 -2.10 8.55 -15.18
C SER A 168 -1.29 7.83 -16.26
N VAL A 169 -1.96 7.04 -17.09
CA VAL A 169 -1.33 6.34 -18.23
C VAL A 169 -0.76 7.35 -19.23
N MET A 170 -1.46 8.44 -19.49
CA MET A 170 -0.99 9.49 -20.41
C MET A 170 0.23 10.23 -19.85
N LEU A 171 0.20 10.66 -18.59
CA LEU A 171 1.31 11.37 -17.93
C LEU A 171 2.57 10.52 -17.83
N THR A 172 2.42 9.22 -17.66
CA THR A 172 3.57 8.31 -17.54
C THR A 172 4.13 7.88 -18.91
N ARG A 173 3.55 8.31 -20.05
CA ARG A 173 4.01 7.90 -21.41
C ARG A 173 5.48 8.25 -21.59
N GLY A 174 6.29 7.27 -21.99
CA GLY A 174 7.74 7.43 -22.15
C GLY A 174 8.56 7.28 -20.86
N ALA A 175 7.92 7.15 -19.70
CA ALA A 175 8.57 6.92 -18.40
C ALA A 175 8.10 5.63 -17.71
N GLY A 176 7.42 4.72 -18.43
CA GLY A 176 6.80 3.52 -17.84
C GLY A 176 7.75 2.66 -17.01
N LEU A 177 8.98 2.43 -17.50
CA LEU A 177 9.97 1.63 -16.78
C LEU A 177 10.51 2.35 -15.53
N SER A 178 10.75 3.66 -15.61
CA SER A 178 11.13 4.47 -14.43
C SER A 178 10.03 4.46 -13.37
N MET A 179 8.76 4.53 -13.79
CA MET A 179 7.61 4.45 -12.89
C MET A 179 7.45 3.07 -12.27
N ALA A 180 7.71 2.01 -13.05
CA ALA A 180 7.73 0.63 -12.55
C ALA A 180 8.83 0.45 -11.49
N ALA A 181 10.03 1.02 -11.71
CA ALA A 181 11.11 1.02 -10.74
C ALA A 181 10.74 1.78 -9.45
N LEU A 182 10.09 2.94 -9.57
CA LEU A 182 9.61 3.70 -8.40
C LEU A 182 8.56 2.90 -7.60
N ALA A 183 7.60 2.28 -8.29
CA ALA A 183 6.59 1.45 -7.65
C ALA A 183 7.18 0.17 -7.02
N SER A 184 8.21 -0.42 -7.64
CA SER A 184 8.86 -1.61 -7.08
C SER A 184 9.70 -1.29 -5.86
N CYS A 185 10.33 -0.11 -5.78
CA CYS A 185 11.12 0.29 -4.62
C CYS A 185 10.32 0.24 -3.31
N THR A 186 9.08 0.71 -3.32
CA THR A 186 8.21 0.71 -2.13
C THR A 186 7.54 -0.64 -1.91
N TYR A 187 7.07 -1.28 -2.97
CA TYR A 187 6.41 -2.59 -2.88
C TYR A 187 7.38 -3.68 -2.40
N LEU A 188 8.49 -3.86 -3.13
CA LEU A 188 9.51 -4.85 -2.75
C LEU A 188 10.26 -4.41 -1.50
N GLY A 189 10.56 -3.11 -1.36
CA GLY A 189 11.22 -2.59 -0.16
C GLY A 189 10.41 -2.84 1.10
N GLY A 190 9.08 -2.63 1.05
CA GLY A 190 8.18 -2.94 2.16
C GLY A 190 8.14 -4.43 2.49
N ILE A 191 8.02 -5.30 1.48
CA ILE A 191 8.05 -6.76 1.67
C ILE A 191 9.36 -7.18 2.33
N VAL A 192 10.50 -6.76 1.79
CA VAL A 192 11.84 -7.13 2.30
C VAL A 192 12.06 -6.58 3.71
N ALA A 193 11.66 -5.34 3.98
CA ALA A 193 11.79 -4.74 5.30
C ALA A 193 10.89 -5.41 6.36
N ALA A 194 9.76 -6.00 5.95
CA ALA A 194 8.85 -6.70 6.85
C ALA A 194 9.31 -8.14 7.17
N ARG A 195 10.12 -8.77 6.30
CA ARG A 195 10.61 -10.15 6.46
C ARG A 195 11.19 -10.49 7.84
N PRO A 196 12.10 -9.69 8.45
CA PRO A 196 12.65 -10.03 9.75
C PRO A 196 11.57 -10.12 10.84
N PHE A 197 10.54 -9.26 10.79
CA PHE A 197 9.44 -9.31 11.76
C PHE A 197 8.57 -10.55 11.56
N VAL A 198 8.21 -10.86 10.32
CA VAL A 198 7.40 -12.06 9.99
C VAL A 198 8.12 -13.34 10.43
N ALA A 199 9.40 -13.47 10.11
CA ALA A 199 10.20 -14.64 10.50
C ALA A 199 10.30 -14.80 12.02
N LEU A 200 10.46 -13.69 12.76
CA LEU A 200 10.47 -13.73 14.22
C LEU A 200 9.09 -14.04 14.82
N ILE A 201 8.00 -13.59 14.20
CA ILE A 201 6.63 -13.93 14.61
C ILE A 201 6.41 -15.43 14.46
N GLU A 202 6.75 -15.99 13.30
CA GLU A 202 6.66 -17.43 13.03
C GLU A 202 7.51 -18.24 14.02
N MET A 203 8.73 -17.80 14.32
CA MET A 203 9.61 -18.45 15.30
C MET A 203 9.03 -18.43 16.73
N VAL A 204 8.38 -17.34 17.14
CA VAL A 204 7.76 -17.21 18.47
C VAL A 204 6.45 -17.96 18.56
N GLN A 205 5.73 -18.11 17.44
CA GLN A 205 4.45 -18.82 17.37
C GLN A 205 4.58 -20.33 17.11
N GLY A 206 5.71 -20.79 16.58
CA GLY A 206 5.93 -22.20 16.25
C GLY A 206 6.09 -23.12 17.45
N ASP A 207 5.68 -24.38 17.28
CA ASP A 207 5.78 -25.47 18.26
C ASP A 207 7.26 -25.80 18.56
N GLY A 208 7.86 -25.10 19.54
CA GLY A 208 9.26 -25.24 19.94
C GLY A 208 10.05 -23.93 20.06
N GLY A 209 9.42 -22.78 19.81
CA GLY A 209 10.04 -21.46 19.94
C GLY A 209 10.52 -21.13 21.37
N MET A 210 11.55 -20.27 21.48
CA MET A 210 12.21 -19.84 22.72
C MET A 210 11.29 -19.11 23.73
N GLY A 211 10.03 -18.88 23.36
CA GLY A 211 8.97 -18.45 24.26
C GLY A 211 7.66 -19.01 23.76
N SER A 212 7.12 -20.03 24.43
CA SER A 212 5.75 -20.48 24.29
C SER A 212 4.78 -19.28 24.32
N GLY A 213 4.30 -18.81 23.17
CA GLY A 213 3.20 -17.85 23.08
C GLY A 213 3.34 -16.57 23.91
N ASN A 214 4.54 -15.97 24.08
CA ASN A 214 4.66 -14.70 24.82
C ASN A 214 3.89 -13.57 24.09
N PRO A 215 2.74 -13.11 24.63
CA PRO A 215 1.87 -12.18 23.92
C PRO A 215 2.51 -10.80 23.75
N VAL A 216 3.41 -10.41 24.67
CA VAL A 216 4.12 -9.13 24.60
C VAL A 216 5.14 -9.14 23.47
N ALA A 217 5.88 -10.24 23.30
CA ALA A 217 6.85 -10.38 22.22
C ALA A 217 6.16 -10.32 20.85
N ILE A 218 5.05 -11.05 20.69
CA ILE A 218 4.24 -11.02 19.46
C ILE A 218 3.73 -9.59 19.21
N ALA A 219 3.22 -8.91 20.24
CA ALA A 219 2.70 -7.55 20.08
C ALA A 219 3.77 -6.54 19.62
N LEU A 220 4.99 -6.65 20.16
CA LEU A 220 6.11 -5.80 19.76
C LEU A 220 6.55 -6.09 18.31
N LEU A 221 6.61 -7.36 17.91
CA LEU A 221 6.96 -7.75 16.55
C LEU A 221 5.91 -7.28 15.54
N GLN A 222 4.62 -7.43 15.88
CA GLN A 222 3.52 -6.92 15.06
C GLN A 222 3.55 -5.39 14.96
N ALA A 223 3.90 -4.67 16.03
CA ALA A 223 4.11 -3.23 15.98
C ALA A 223 5.27 -2.84 15.05
N GLY A 224 6.35 -3.63 15.03
CA GLY A 224 7.44 -3.48 14.07
C GLY A 224 6.99 -3.66 12.62
N ALA A 225 6.26 -4.74 12.33
CA ALA A 225 5.70 -5.00 11.00
C ALA A 225 4.73 -3.88 10.55
N ALA A 226 3.85 -3.42 11.45
CA ALA A 226 2.93 -2.32 11.19
C ALA A 226 3.66 -0.98 10.93
N THR A 227 4.79 -0.75 11.60
CA THR A 227 5.65 0.42 11.36
C THR A 227 6.25 0.39 9.95
N VAL A 228 6.73 -0.78 9.51
CA VAL A 228 7.23 -0.99 8.14
C VAL A 228 6.12 -0.76 7.12
N ALA A 229 4.92 -1.32 7.36
CA ALA A 229 3.77 -1.13 6.48
C ALA A 229 3.38 0.35 6.36
N MET A 230 3.31 1.08 7.48
CA MET A 230 3.07 2.52 7.49
C MET A 230 4.15 3.28 6.71
N ALA A 231 5.43 2.97 6.93
CA ALA A 231 6.54 3.63 6.25
C ALA A 231 6.50 3.38 4.73
N ALA A 232 6.20 2.16 4.30
CA ALA A 232 6.06 1.80 2.89
C ALA A 232 4.87 2.54 2.23
N GLY A 233 3.71 2.57 2.90
CA GLY A 233 2.53 3.28 2.41
C GLY A 233 2.76 4.79 2.29
N LEU A 234 3.40 5.39 3.30
CA LEU A 234 3.74 6.81 3.28
C LEU A 234 4.79 7.12 2.19
N ALA A 235 5.83 6.29 2.07
CA ALA A 235 6.82 6.42 1.01
C ALA A 235 6.17 6.35 -0.38
N GLN A 236 5.24 5.42 -0.59
CA GLN A 236 4.50 5.29 -1.83
C GLN A 236 3.67 6.53 -2.15
N ALA A 237 2.97 7.09 -1.15
CA ALA A 237 2.23 8.33 -1.33
C ALA A 237 3.15 9.49 -1.75
N LEU A 238 4.27 9.69 -1.04
CA LEU A 238 5.22 10.78 -1.32
C LEU A 238 5.92 10.61 -2.67
N ILE A 239 6.30 9.39 -3.04
CA ILE A 239 6.88 9.08 -4.35
C ILE A 239 5.87 9.36 -5.46
N SER A 240 4.59 9.01 -5.27
CA SER A 240 3.53 9.33 -6.25
C SER A 240 3.35 10.85 -6.43
N ILE A 241 3.42 11.63 -5.35
CA ILE A 241 3.34 13.10 -5.39
C ILE A 241 4.55 13.70 -6.11
N ALA A 242 5.75 13.25 -5.77
CA ALA A 242 6.99 13.73 -6.38
C ALA A 242 7.02 13.42 -7.89
N ALA A 243 6.69 12.19 -8.27
CA ALA A 243 6.60 11.77 -9.67
C ALA A 243 5.55 12.60 -10.44
N TYR A 244 4.37 12.81 -9.84
CA TYR A 244 3.33 13.65 -10.42
C TYR A 244 3.81 15.08 -10.67
N ARG A 245 4.40 15.74 -9.66
CA ARG A 245 4.90 17.12 -9.76
C ARG A 245 5.97 17.27 -10.85
N ARG A 246 6.81 16.24 -11.05
CA ARG A 246 7.81 16.23 -12.13
C ARG A 246 7.19 16.07 -13.51
N LEU A 247 6.27 15.12 -13.67
CA LEU A 247 5.69 14.79 -14.96
C LEU A 247 4.72 15.84 -15.49
N VAL A 248 4.08 16.63 -14.61
CA VAL A 248 3.21 17.74 -15.03
C VAL A 248 4.00 19.00 -15.44
N ARG A 249 5.25 19.13 -14.98
CA ARG A 249 6.13 20.27 -15.31
C ARG A 249 7.05 20.01 -16.50
N ALA A 250 7.13 18.77 -16.96
CA ALA A 250 7.94 18.33 -18.10
C ALA A 250 7.18 18.52 -19.41
#